data_AF-G0QYG7-F1
#
_entry.id   AF-G0QYG7-F1
#
_cell.length_a   1.000
_cell.length_b   1.000
_cell.length_c   1.000
_cell.angle_alpha   90.00
_cell.angle_beta   90.00
_cell.angle_gamma   90.00
#
_symmetry.space_group_name_H-M   'P 1'
#
loop_
_entity.id
_entity.type
_entity.pdbx_description
1 polymer ?
#
loop_
_entity_poly.entity_id
_entity_poly.type
_entity_poly.pdbx_seq_one_letter_code
_entity_poly.pdbx_strand_id
1 'polypeptide(L)'
;MLIYKILKEVKNIKNIYQIFFIYFNDEYFSDCKYLKSQNFSNTGPEDIVQISDNVVIGGHAQLHMIFKGLKDIDEVQKGGFYQISGLKDKNLQIKKVEIIGFPEDVFLIPHGIYYDQNILYVINHAYYSGVSDRIEYFEVIKEDENTFKLKYQNFTQLPIKFNGISNDLVVFEGNKALITIWQPYTAPSKGQNQVKPDNISYNEKLDVFIIGAGVSGGILDWSGQYLILGSFIDNNVSVCQNKKNIFS
;
A
#
# COMPACT_ATOMS: atom_id res chain seq x y z
N MET A 1 -12.92 -1.33 -1.25
CA MET A 1 -14.29 -1.80 -0.89
C MET A 1 -15.11 -2.34 -2.08
N LEU A 2 -14.85 -1.92 -3.33
CA LEU A 2 -15.49 -2.48 -4.53
C LEU A 2 -15.14 -3.97 -4.77
N ILE A 3 -13.86 -4.32 -4.57
CA ILE A 3 -13.34 -5.70 -4.73
C ILE A 3 -14.02 -6.67 -3.75
N TYR A 4 -14.17 -6.29 -2.48
CA TYR A 4 -14.75 -7.16 -1.45
C TYR A 4 -16.24 -7.44 -1.66
N LYS A 5 -17.01 -6.47 -2.17
CA LYS A 5 -18.44 -6.66 -2.49
C LYS A 5 -18.62 -7.64 -3.65
N ILE A 6 -17.76 -7.58 -4.66
CA ILE A 6 -17.73 -8.54 -5.78
C ILE A 6 -17.30 -9.93 -5.31
N LEU A 7 -16.27 -10.04 -4.47
CA LEU A 7 -15.81 -11.34 -3.95
C LEU A 7 -16.85 -12.03 -3.05
N LYS A 8 -17.68 -11.28 -2.31
CA LYS A 8 -18.69 -11.85 -1.41
C LYS A 8 -19.90 -12.46 -2.13
N GLU A 9 -20.22 -11.98 -3.34
CA GLU A 9 -21.29 -12.55 -4.17
C GLU A 9 -20.83 -13.77 -4.99
N VAL A 10 -19.53 -13.95 -5.12
CA VAL A 10 -18.91 -14.99 -5.96
C VAL A 10 -18.51 -16.18 -5.08
N LYS A 11 -19.50 -16.88 -4.52
CA LYS A 11 -19.30 -18.02 -3.60
C LYS A 11 -18.72 -19.30 -4.24
N ASN A 12 -18.40 -19.30 -5.54
CA ASN A 12 -18.18 -20.55 -6.27
C ASN A 12 -17.16 -20.46 -7.41
N ILE A 13 -16.00 -19.83 -7.20
CA ILE A 13 -14.95 -19.82 -8.23
C ILE A 13 -13.67 -20.49 -7.73
N LYS A 14 -13.33 -21.61 -8.38
CA LYS A 14 -12.09 -22.37 -8.15
C LYS A 14 -10.85 -21.76 -8.82
N ASN A 15 -10.99 -20.73 -9.66
CA ASN A 15 -9.88 -20.00 -10.29
C ASN A 15 -10.34 -18.58 -10.67
N ILE A 16 -10.03 -17.56 -9.85
CA ILE A 16 -10.18 -16.15 -10.26
C ILE A 16 -8.79 -15.58 -10.57
N TYR A 17 -8.52 -15.38 -11.85
CA TYR A 17 -7.54 -14.40 -12.33
C TYR A 17 -8.34 -13.26 -12.97
N GLN A 18 -8.96 -12.40 -12.17
CA GLN A 18 -9.50 -11.14 -12.66
C GLN A 18 -8.53 -10.03 -12.30
N ILE A 19 -7.76 -9.61 -13.30
CA ILE A 19 -6.97 -8.38 -13.25
C ILE A 19 -7.97 -7.25 -13.44
N PHE A 20 -8.24 -6.48 -12.38
CA PHE A 20 -9.03 -5.27 -12.48
C PHE A 20 -8.13 -4.15 -12.97
N PHE A 21 -8.23 -3.83 -14.26
CA PHE A 21 -7.72 -2.56 -14.77
C PHE A 21 -8.76 -1.48 -14.47
N ILE A 22 -8.42 -0.52 -13.62
CA ILE A 22 -9.15 0.74 -13.59
C ILE A 22 -8.79 1.47 -14.89
N TYR A 23 -9.64 1.34 -15.91
CA TYR A 23 -9.54 2.19 -17.08
C TYR A 23 -9.89 3.61 -16.65
N PHE A 24 -8.89 4.49 -16.62
CA PHE A 24 -9.12 5.91 -16.51
C PHE A 24 -9.86 6.36 -17.77
N ASN A 25 -11.14 6.68 -17.61
CA ASN A 25 -11.95 7.23 -18.68
C ASN A 25 -12.23 8.70 -18.36
N ASP A 26 -11.69 9.58 -19.19
CA ASP A 26 -11.83 11.03 -19.14
C ASP A 26 -13.31 11.47 -19.17
N GLU A 27 -14.22 10.61 -19.60
CA GLU A 27 -15.67 10.85 -19.54
C GLU A 27 -16.23 10.89 -18.11
N TYR A 28 -15.57 10.20 -17.17
CA TYR A 28 -16.04 10.07 -15.79
C TYR A 28 -15.28 10.96 -14.81
N PHE A 29 -13.99 11.22 -15.04
CA PHE A 29 -13.18 12.04 -14.15
C PHE A 29 -12.56 13.25 -14.86
N SER A 30 -12.53 14.42 -14.21
CA SER A 30 -11.79 15.62 -14.65
C SER A 30 -11.08 16.30 -13.49
N ASP A 31 -10.45 17.44 -13.82
CA ASP A 31 -9.92 18.38 -12.84
C ASP A 31 -8.88 17.73 -11.92
N CYS A 32 -8.13 16.79 -12.50
CA CYS A 32 -7.05 16.08 -11.85
C CYS A 32 -5.98 17.08 -11.43
N LYS A 33 -5.66 17.07 -10.14
CA LYS A 33 -4.64 17.94 -9.55
C LYS A 33 -3.67 17.11 -8.72
N TYR A 34 -2.41 17.48 -8.79
CA TYR A 34 -1.40 16.97 -7.88
C TYR A 34 -1.59 17.61 -6.51
N LEU A 35 -1.75 16.78 -5.49
CA LEU A 35 -1.68 17.24 -4.11
C LEU A 35 -0.22 17.32 -3.68
N LYS A 36 0.28 18.55 -3.57
CA LYS A 36 1.63 18.82 -3.08
C LYS A 36 1.60 19.05 -1.58
N SER A 37 2.43 18.31 -0.86
CA SER A 37 2.72 18.61 0.53
C SER A 37 3.74 19.74 0.63
N GLN A 38 3.57 20.63 1.62
CA GLN A 38 4.55 21.67 1.92
C GLN A 38 5.67 21.16 2.84
N ASN A 39 5.40 20.11 3.63
CA ASN A 39 6.23 19.76 4.79
C ASN A 39 6.85 18.36 4.72
N PHE A 40 6.56 17.59 3.67
CA PHE A 40 7.22 16.30 3.43
C PHE A 40 7.22 15.96 1.95
N SER A 41 8.17 15.11 1.56
CA SER A 41 8.21 14.54 0.22
C SER A 41 7.29 13.32 0.18
N ASN A 42 6.21 13.39 -0.60
CA ASN A 42 5.30 12.27 -0.86
C ASN A 42 5.80 11.37 -2.00
N THR A 43 7.13 11.24 -2.14
CA THR A 43 7.76 10.51 -3.24
C THR A 43 7.44 9.02 -3.17
N GLY A 44 7.08 8.45 -4.32
CA GLY A 44 6.66 7.06 -4.48
C GLY A 44 5.42 6.70 -3.64
N PRO A 45 4.27 7.37 -3.86
CA PRO A 45 3.01 6.93 -3.28
C PRO A 45 2.68 5.57 -3.89
N GLU A 46 2.48 4.57 -3.04
CA GLU A 46 2.29 3.20 -3.50
C GLU A 46 0.84 2.78 -3.35
N ASP A 47 0.37 2.48 -2.14
CA ASP A 47 -1.01 2.05 -1.93
C ASP A 47 -1.77 3.00 -0.97
N ILE A 48 -3.11 2.97 -1.08
CA ILE A 48 -4.03 3.92 -0.42
C ILE A 48 -5.29 3.19 0.08
N VAL A 49 -5.65 3.43 1.33
CA VAL A 49 -6.88 2.94 1.96
C VAL A 49 -7.71 4.08 2.54
N GLN A 50 -9.04 3.93 2.49
CA GLN A 50 -9.95 4.84 3.17
C GLN A 50 -10.21 4.39 4.60
N ILE A 51 -9.98 5.30 5.55
CA ILE A 51 -10.12 5.02 6.99
C ILE A 51 -11.36 5.71 7.61
N SER A 52 -11.91 6.72 6.93
CA SER A 52 -13.18 7.36 7.29
C SER A 52 -13.82 8.03 6.06
N ASP A 53 -15.05 8.51 6.20
CA ASP A 53 -15.74 9.27 5.13
C ASP A 53 -14.93 10.48 4.65
N ASN A 54 -14.06 11.05 5.50
CA ASN A 54 -13.35 12.28 5.19
C ASN A 54 -11.84 12.10 4.96
N VAL A 55 -11.29 10.89 5.22
CA VAL A 55 -9.84 10.67 5.24
C VAL A 55 -9.44 9.34 4.61
N VAL A 56 -8.42 9.39 3.76
CA VAL A 56 -7.63 8.23 3.31
C VAL A 56 -6.21 8.31 3.86
N ILE A 57 -5.57 7.16 4.05
CA ILE A 57 -4.13 7.02 4.34
C ILE A 57 -3.47 6.31 3.18
N GLY A 58 -2.28 6.78 2.79
CA GLY A 58 -1.43 6.12 1.82
C GLY A 58 -0.01 5.91 2.33
N GLY A 59 0.64 4.86 1.84
CA GLY A 59 2.06 4.61 2.03
C GLY A 59 2.90 5.39 1.02
N HIS A 60 4.07 5.86 1.43
CA HIS A 60 5.05 6.43 0.51
C HIS A 60 6.46 5.88 0.81
N ALA A 61 7.18 5.52 -0.26
CA ALA A 61 8.56 5.07 -0.18
C ALA A 61 9.26 5.24 -1.53
N GLN A 62 10.58 5.42 -1.52
CA GLN A 62 11.39 5.41 -2.75
C GLN A 62 11.69 3.98 -3.22
N LEU A 63 10.66 3.13 -3.30
CA LEU A 63 10.79 1.70 -3.57
C LEU A 63 11.47 1.42 -4.92
N HIS A 64 11.23 2.27 -5.92
CA HIS A 64 11.87 2.17 -7.23
C HIS A 64 13.41 2.29 -7.17
N MET A 65 13.96 2.98 -6.17
CA MET A 65 15.40 3.08 -6.00
C MET A 65 15.95 1.71 -5.60
N ILE A 66 15.30 1.03 -4.65
CA ILE A 66 15.66 -0.32 -4.20
C ILE A 66 15.69 -1.31 -5.36
N PHE A 67 14.69 -1.26 -6.24
CA PHE A 67 14.63 -2.15 -7.40
C PHE A 67 15.54 -1.77 -8.56
N LYS A 68 16.02 -0.53 -8.64
CA LYS A 68 17.00 -0.11 -9.66
C LYS A 68 18.44 -0.48 -9.28
N GLY A 69 18.63 -1.22 -8.19
CA GLY A 69 19.94 -1.67 -7.75
C GLY A 69 20.74 -0.55 -7.09
N LEU A 70 20.21 -0.01 -6.00
CA LEU A 70 20.97 0.90 -5.14
C LEU A 70 22.32 0.31 -4.74
N LYS A 71 23.29 1.22 -4.56
CA LYS A 71 24.60 0.88 -4.03
C LYS A 71 24.58 0.82 -2.51
N ASP A 72 23.78 1.67 -1.87
CA ASP A 72 23.69 1.78 -0.41
C ASP A 72 22.24 2.05 0.05
N ILE A 73 21.85 1.48 1.18
CA ILE A 73 20.54 1.72 1.81
C ILE A 73 20.47 3.08 2.49
N ASP A 74 21.61 3.61 2.94
CA ASP A 74 21.68 4.92 3.58
C ASP A 74 21.32 6.06 2.60
N GLU A 75 21.34 5.78 1.29
CA GLU A 75 20.88 6.69 0.24
C GLU A 75 19.34 6.70 0.09
N VAL A 76 18.62 5.74 0.69
CA VAL A 76 17.16 5.68 0.62
C VAL A 76 16.56 6.50 1.74
N GLN A 77 15.68 7.41 1.38
CA GLN A 77 14.84 8.07 2.35
C GLN A 77 13.89 7.04 2.99
N LYS A 78 13.91 6.95 4.34
CA LYS A 78 12.91 6.18 5.09
C LYS A 78 11.50 6.55 4.61
N GLY A 79 10.70 5.53 4.32
CA GLY A 79 9.30 5.69 3.94
C GLY A 79 8.44 6.15 5.11
N GLY A 80 7.15 6.21 4.87
CA GLY A 80 6.18 6.58 5.88
C GLY A 80 4.77 6.62 5.32
N PHE A 81 3.89 7.29 6.04
CA PHE A 81 2.49 7.42 5.66
C PHE A 81 2.11 8.88 5.51
N TYR A 82 1.18 9.12 4.59
CA TYR A 82 0.47 10.38 4.46
C TYR A 82 -1.02 10.14 4.56
N GLN A 83 -1.76 11.20 4.87
CA GLN A 83 -3.20 11.21 4.83
C GLN A 83 -3.69 12.30 3.90
N ILE A 84 -4.82 12.05 3.24
CA ILE A 84 -5.58 13.08 2.52
C ILE A 84 -6.90 13.24 3.25
N SER A 85 -7.15 14.44 3.78
CA SER A 85 -8.36 14.81 4.52
C SER A 85 -9.21 15.82 3.77
N GLY A 86 -10.45 16.02 4.20
CA GLY A 86 -11.37 16.99 3.62
C GLY A 86 -12.06 16.50 2.34
N LEU A 87 -12.17 15.17 2.16
CA LEU A 87 -12.89 14.55 1.05
C LEU A 87 -14.36 15.00 1.03
N LYS A 88 -15.06 14.91 2.17
CA LYS A 88 -16.48 15.28 2.32
C LYS A 88 -16.73 16.77 2.07
N ASP A 89 -15.86 17.63 2.62
CA ASP A 89 -16.03 19.08 2.59
C ASP A 89 -15.38 19.74 1.37
N LYS A 90 -14.76 18.93 0.49
CA LYS A 90 -14.05 19.35 -0.72
C LYS A 90 -12.85 20.29 -0.47
N ASN A 91 -12.36 20.32 0.76
CA ASN A 91 -11.18 21.09 1.17
C ASN A 91 -9.99 20.16 1.36
N LEU A 92 -9.49 19.62 0.24
CA LEU A 92 -8.46 18.58 0.25
C LEU A 92 -7.15 19.09 0.86
N GLN A 93 -6.64 18.36 1.84
CA GLN A 93 -5.33 18.60 2.45
C GLN A 93 -4.53 17.31 2.51
N ILE A 94 -3.24 17.38 2.20
CA ILE A 94 -2.30 16.27 2.37
C ILE A 94 -1.34 16.55 3.52
N LYS A 95 -1.19 15.60 4.44
CA LYS A 95 -0.32 15.73 5.62
C LYS A 95 0.44 14.43 5.87
N LYS A 96 1.63 14.54 6.47
CA LYS A 96 2.36 13.38 6.97
C LYS A 96 1.62 12.82 8.18
N VAL A 97 1.50 11.50 8.26
CA VAL A 97 0.92 10.81 9.41
C VAL A 97 2.04 10.53 10.42
N GLU A 98 1.81 10.89 11.68
CA GLU A 98 2.73 10.61 12.78
C GLU A 98 2.68 9.12 13.12
N ILE A 99 3.87 8.51 13.29
CA ILE A 99 4.02 7.11 13.70
C ILE A 99 4.58 7.08 15.13
N ILE A 100 3.87 6.42 16.03
CA ILE A 100 4.24 6.30 17.45
C ILE A 100 4.80 4.90 17.71
N GLY A 101 6.00 4.83 18.28
CA GLY A 101 6.57 3.59 18.82
C GLY A 101 7.10 2.60 17.79
N PHE A 102 7.28 3.01 16.52
CA PHE A 102 7.92 2.15 15.52
C PHE A 102 9.42 2.00 15.81
N PRO A 103 10.00 0.79 15.75
CA PRO A 103 11.42 0.58 16.07
C PRO A 103 12.36 1.38 15.16
N GLU A 104 13.32 2.10 15.75
CA GLU A 104 14.21 3.00 15.01
C GLU A 104 15.21 2.26 14.11
N ASP A 105 15.55 1.03 14.50
CA ASP A 105 16.45 0.10 13.81
C ASP A 105 15.75 -0.66 12.67
N VAL A 106 14.43 -0.52 12.54
CA VAL A 106 13.67 -1.08 11.43
C VAL A 106 13.50 -0.03 10.33
N PHE A 107 13.89 -0.40 9.12
CA PHE A 107 13.75 0.47 7.97
C PHE A 107 12.35 0.32 7.37
N LEU A 108 11.52 1.36 7.49
CA LEU A 108 10.13 1.36 7.03
C LEU A 108 10.05 1.68 5.53
N ILE A 109 9.67 0.68 4.75
CA ILE A 109 9.39 0.75 3.32
C ILE A 109 7.98 0.17 3.11
N PRO A 110 6.93 0.98 3.33
CA PRO A 110 5.56 0.52 3.14
C PRO A 110 5.32 0.23 1.66
N HIS A 111 4.71 -0.92 1.42
CA HIS A 111 4.14 -1.32 0.15
C HIS A 111 2.62 -1.43 0.35
N GLY A 112 2.00 -2.52 -0.09
CA GLY A 112 0.55 -2.68 0.04
C GLY A 112 0.04 -2.54 1.47
N ILE A 113 -1.12 -1.89 1.58
CA ILE A 113 -1.76 -1.57 2.85
C ILE A 113 -3.21 -2.02 2.87
N TYR A 114 -3.65 -2.51 4.01
CA TYR A 114 -5.03 -2.91 4.24
C TYR A 114 -5.53 -2.33 5.55
N TYR A 115 -6.76 -1.82 5.57
CA TYR A 115 -7.38 -1.27 6.77
C TYR A 115 -8.63 -2.07 7.14
N ASP A 116 -8.67 -2.57 8.37
CA ASP A 116 -9.83 -3.24 8.96
C ASP A 116 -9.86 -3.06 10.48
N GLN A 117 -11.05 -2.81 11.03
CA GLN A 117 -11.30 -2.72 12.49
C GLN A 117 -10.27 -1.86 13.26
N ASN A 118 -9.97 -0.65 12.79
CA ASN A 118 -8.97 0.27 13.38
C ASN A 118 -7.51 -0.19 13.31
N ILE A 119 -7.22 -1.26 12.58
CA ILE A 119 -5.85 -1.72 12.33
C ILE A 119 -5.50 -1.46 10.87
N LEU A 120 -4.38 -0.78 10.67
CA LEU A 120 -3.71 -0.67 9.38
C LEU A 120 -2.61 -1.74 9.32
N TYR A 121 -2.81 -2.70 8.43
CA TYR A 121 -1.85 -3.74 8.09
C TYR A 121 -1.00 -3.27 6.92
N VAL A 122 0.31 -3.44 7.00
CA VAL A 122 1.24 -2.87 6.03
C VAL A 122 2.29 -3.89 5.67
N ILE A 123 2.43 -4.21 4.38
CA ILE A 123 3.62 -4.90 3.91
C ILE A 123 4.80 -3.93 4.04
N ASN A 124 5.79 -4.32 4.83
CA ASN A 124 7.05 -3.60 4.96
C ASN A 124 8.19 -4.43 4.38
N HIS A 125 8.87 -3.87 3.39
CA HIS A 125 10.07 -4.46 2.82
C HIS A 125 11.28 -4.22 3.70
N ALA A 126 11.33 -4.90 4.85
CA ALA A 126 12.34 -4.72 5.89
C ALA A 126 13.75 -5.23 5.53
N TYR A 127 14.12 -5.26 4.24
CA TYR A 127 15.36 -5.79 3.64
C TYR A 127 16.60 -5.78 4.54
N TYR A 128 16.86 -4.66 5.21
CA TYR A 128 18.11 -4.38 5.90
C TYR A 128 18.04 -4.56 7.42
N SER A 129 16.84 -4.70 7.95
CA SER A 129 16.56 -4.81 9.40
C SER A 129 15.86 -6.12 9.76
N GLY A 130 15.64 -6.98 8.78
CA GLY A 130 14.92 -8.23 8.90
C GLY A 130 15.51 -9.31 8.00
N VAL A 131 15.04 -10.54 8.23
CA VAL A 131 15.39 -11.68 7.38
C VAL A 131 14.58 -11.63 6.08
N SER A 132 13.38 -11.04 6.11
CA SER A 132 12.42 -11.00 5.00
C SER A 132 11.39 -9.87 5.16
N ASP A 133 10.44 -9.78 4.24
CA ASP A 133 9.27 -8.90 4.34
C ASP A 133 8.47 -9.15 5.63
N ARG A 134 7.85 -8.10 6.15
CA ARG A 134 7.00 -8.12 7.35
C ARG A 134 5.61 -7.62 7.02
N ILE A 135 4.62 -8.08 7.76
CA ILE A 135 3.35 -7.36 7.91
C ILE A 135 3.43 -6.60 9.22
N GLU A 136 3.46 -5.28 9.15
CA GLU A 136 3.42 -4.37 10.29
C GLU A 136 1.96 -4.07 10.66
N TYR A 137 1.68 -3.93 11.95
CA TYR A 137 0.33 -3.67 12.46
C TYR A 137 0.34 -2.32 13.19
N PHE A 138 -0.47 -1.39 12.70
CA PHE A 138 -0.63 -0.07 13.32
C PHE A 138 -2.08 0.11 13.78
N GLU A 139 -2.26 0.48 15.04
CA GLU A 139 -3.52 1.01 15.53
C GLU A 139 -3.72 2.43 14.97
N VAL A 140 -4.85 2.65 14.32
CA VAL A 140 -5.25 3.95 13.76
C VAL A 140 -5.92 4.78 14.85
N ILE A 141 -5.19 5.76 15.37
CA ILE A 141 -5.66 6.66 16.44
C ILE A 141 -6.22 7.93 15.80
N LYS A 142 -7.50 8.20 16.04
CA LYS A 142 -8.13 9.46 15.64
C LYS A 142 -7.84 10.55 16.68
N GLU A 143 -7.19 11.63 16.25
CA GLU A 143 -6.99 12.81 17.12
C GLU A 143 -8.14 13.80 17.00
N ASP A 144 -8.59 14.04 15.77
CA ASP A 144 -9.75 14.88 15.45
C ASP A 144 -10.45 14.35 14.19
N GLU A 145 -11.44 15.08 13.64
CA GLU A 145 -12.19 14.64 12.45
C GLU A 145 -11.33 14.43 11.19
N ASN A 146 -10.19 15.12 11.12
CA ASN A 146 -9.33 15.20 9.94
C ASN A 146 -7.90 14.74 10.21
N THR A 147 -7.53 14.39 11.44
CA THR A 147 -6.15 14.06 11.82
C THR A 147 -6.08 12.68 12.48
N PHE A 148 -5.20 11.84 11.94
CA PHE A 148 -4.95 10.49 12.42
C PHE A 148 -3.46 10.25 12.68
N LYS A 149 -3.19 9.36 13.62
CA LYS A 149 -1.86 8.83 13.95
C LYS A 149 -1.84 7.32 13.84
N LEU A 150 -0.64 6.76 13.68
CA LEU A 150 -0.42 5.32 13.62
C LEU A 150 0.43 4.88 14.80
N LYS A 151 -0.14 4.11 15.72
CA LYS A 151 0.60 3.55 16.84
C LYS A 151 0.98 2.11 16.52
N TYR A 152 2.28 1.87 16.40
CA TYR A 152 2.84 0.56 16.14
C TYR A 152 2.46 -0.43 17.26
N GLN A 153 1.99 -1.62 16.88
CA GLN A 153 1.59 -2.67 17.81
C GLN A 153 2.57 -3.85 17.78
N ASN A 154 2.74 -4.48 16.62
CA ASN A 154 3.63 -5.62 16.41
C ASN A 154 3.89 -5.85 14.90
N PHE A 155 4.49 -7.00 14.57
CA PHE A 155 4.70 -7.46 13.21
C PHE A 155 4.58 -8.98 13.09
N THR A 156 4.36 -9.44 11.86
CA THR A 156 4.44 -10.85 11.46
C THR A 156 5.52 -10.96 10.39
N GLN A 157 6.54 -11.75 10.67
CA GLN A 157 7.61 -12.03 9.71
C GLN A 157 7.10 -13.00 8.63
N LEU A 158 7.20 -12.62 7.36
CA LEU A 158 6.87 -13.52 6.27
C LEU A 158 8.02 -14.53 6.04
N PRO A 159 7.76 -15.71 5.47
CA PRO A 159 8.82 -16.62 5.06
C PRO A 159 9.85 -15.96 4.11
N ILE A 160 11.11 -16.40 4.16
CA ILE A 160 12.20 -15.83 3.35
C ILE A 160 11.90 -15.76 1.85
N LYS A 161 11.11 -16.70 1.31
CA LYS A 161 10.70 -16.71 -0.10
C LYS A 161 9.92 -15.47 -0.54
N PHE A 162 9.37 -14.71 0.41
CA PHE A 162 8.63 -13.47 0.15
C PHE A 162 9.51 -12.23 0.18
N ASN A 163 10.78 -12.33 0.55
CA ASN A 163 11.63 -11.16 0.73
C ASN A 163 11.70 -10.31 -0.55
N GLY A 164 11.24 -9.06 -0.43
CA GLY A 164 11.25 -8.07 -1.49
C GLY A 164 10.21 -8.26 -2.59
N ILE A 165 9.32 -9.25 -2.47
CA ILE A 165 8.39 -9.61 -3.55
C ILE A 165 6.92 -9.54 -3.15
N SER A 166 6.61 -9.36 -1.87
CA SER A 166 5.23 -9.14 -1.43
C SER A 166 4.72 -7.81 -1.98
N ASN A 167 3.52 -7.79 -2.55
CA ASN A 167 2.98 -6.62 -3.22
C ASN A 167 1.87 -5.97 -2.40
N ASP A 168 0.75 -6.65 -2.32
CA ASP A 168 -0.48 -6.19 -1.69
C ASP A 168 -1.10 -7.29 -0.80
N LEU A 169 -1.94 -6.91 0.16
CA LEU A 169 -2.59 -7.82 1.08
C LEU A 169 -4.06 -7.52 1.32
N VAL A 170 -4.82 -8.57 1.62
CA VAL A 170 -6.17 -8.47 2.17
C VAL A 170 -6.25 -9.37 3.40
N VAL A 171 -6.59 -8.79 4.55
CA VAL A 171 -6.81 -9.55 5.79
C VAL A 171 -8.25 -10.02 5.83
N PHE A 172 -8.43 -11.27 6.23
CA PHE A 172 -9.74 -11.91 6.44
C PHE A 172 -9.67 -12.81 7.67
N GLU A 173 -10.80 -13.02 8.34
CA GLU A 173 -10.90 -13.90 9.51
C GLU A 173 -9.88 -13.58 10.63
N GLY A 174 -9.63 -12.28 10.88
CA GLY A 174 -8.87 -11.76 12.03
C GLY A 174 -7.35 -12.00 12.01
N ASN A 175 -6.88 -13.15 11.50
CA ASN A 175 -5.45 -13.50 11.46
C ASN A 175 -5.01 -14.17 10.15
N LYS A 176 -5.86 -14.23 9.14
CA LYS A 176 -5.49 -14.75 7.82
C LYS A 176 -5.34 -13.60 6.85
N ALA A 177 -4.38 -13.70 5.95
CA ALA A 177 -4.16 -12.72 4.91
C ALA A 177 -3.94 -13.42 3.57
N LEU A 178 -4.52 -12.88 2.50
CA LEU A 178 -4.08 -13.15 1.14
C LEU A 178 -3.01 -12.13 0.81
N ILE A 179 -1.89 -12.59 0.27
CA ILE A 179 -0.75 -11.74 -0.08
C ILE A 179 -0.43 -11.99 -1.54
N THR A 180 -0.39 -10.92 -2.31
CA THR A 180 0.04 -10.96 -3.71
C THR A 180 1.55 -10.81 -3.80
N ILE A 181 2.14 -11.36 -4.87
CA ILE A 181 3.56 -11.17 -5.17
C ILE A 181 3.71 -10.58 -6.57
N TRP A 182 4.68 -9.69 -6.75
CA TRP A 182 4.91 -9.01 -8.04
C TRP A 182 6.11 -9.56 -8.82
N GLN A 183 6.93 -10.43 -8.19
CA GLN A 183 8.03 -11.14 -8.85
C GLN A 183 7.97 -12.66 -8.59
N PRO A 184 8.44 -13.48 -9.55
CA PRO A 184 8.48 -14.93 -9.39
C PRO A 184 9.61 -15.43 -8.46
N TYR A 185 10.60 -14.60 -8.14
CA TYR A 185 11.76 -14.98 -7.33
C TYR A 185 12.03 -13.94 -6.26
N THR A 186 12.34 -14.41 -5.04
CA THR A 186 12.72 -13.55 -3.92
C THR A 186 13.87 -12.62 -4.28
N ALA A 187 13.81 -11.38 -3.80
CA ALA A 187 14.94 -10.48 -3.87
C ALA A 187 16.04 -10.93 -2.88
N PRO A 188 17.33 -10.74 -3.20
CA PRO A 188 18.41 -11.00 -2.25
C PRO A 188 18.24 -10.13 -1.00
N SER A 189 18.60 -10.66 0.17
CA SER A 189 18.50 -9.93 1.45
C SER A 189 19.38 -8.67 1.51
N LYS A 190 20.35 -8.54 0.60
CA LYS A 190 21.21 -7.35 0.46
C LYS A 190 20.92 -6.51 -0.79
N GLY A 191 19.77 -6.73 -1.45
CA GLY A 191 19.38 -6.02 -2.67
C GLY A 191 19.82 -6.70 -3.97
N GLN A 192 19.26 -6.25 -5.10
CA GLN A 192 19.33 -6.93 -6.41
C GLN A 192 20.73 -6.98 -7.06
N ASN A 193 21.72 -6.27 -6.53
CA ASN A 193 23.08 -6.21 -7.09
C ASN A 193 23.96 -7.42 -6.74
N GLN A 194 23.48 -8.40 -5.97
CA GLN A 194 24.26 -9.59 -5.61
C GLN A 194 23.54 -10.89 -5.99
N VAL A 195 24.01 -11.47 -7.11
CA VAL A 195 23.92 -12.87 -7.56
C VAL A 195 22.51 -13.49 -7.66
N LYS A 196 22.20 -14.06 -8.83
CA LYS A 196 21.01 -14.90 -9.06
C LYS A 196 20.90 -15.96 -7.95
N PRO A 197 19.72 -16.17 -7.34
CA PRO A 197 19.58 -17.18 -6.29
C PRO A 197 19.88 -18.58 -6.86
N ASP A 198 20.84 -19.27 -6.23
CA ASP A 198 21.06 -20.70 -6.41
C ASP A 198 19.81 -21.45 -5.94
N ASN A 199 19.18 -22.22 -6.84
CA ASN A 199 18.11 -23.21 -6.62
C ASN A 199 17.61 -23.38 -5.17
N ILE A 200 16.80 -22.44 -4.66
CA ILE A 200 16.18 -22.57 -3.34
C ILE A 200 14.87 -23.37 -3.52
N SER A 201 14.87 -24.60 -3.01
CA SER A 201 13.67 -25.43 -2.86
C SER A 201 12.98 -25.10 -1.54
N TYR A 202 11.68 -24.79 -1.59
CA TYR A 202 10.86 -24.53 -0.40
C TYR A 202 9.86 -25.69 -0.18
N ASN A 203 9.84 -26.24 1.04
CA ASN A 203 8.80 -27.15 1.54
C ASN A 203 7.73 -26.31 2.26
N GLU A 204 6.46 -26.38 1.84
CA GLU A 204 5.43 -25.41 2.27
C GLU A 204 4.39 -25.96 3.25
N LYS A 205 4.02 -25.11 4.23
CA LYS A 205 2.80 -25.19 5.06
C LYS A 205 2.22 -23.79 5.26
N LEU A 206 1.82 -23.12 4.18
CA LEU A 206 1.04 -21.89 4.24
C LEU A 206 0.19 -21.82 2.96
N ASP A 207 -1.13 -21.75 3.10
CA ASP A 207 -2.05 -21.63 1.96
C ASP A 207 -1.99 -20.19 1.43
N VAL A 208 -1.08 -19.94 0.48
CA VAL A 208 -0.89 -18.62 -0.15
C VAL A 208 -1.42 -18.66 -1.58
N PHE A 209 -2.35 -17.76 -1.90
CA PHE A 209 -2.84 -17.55 -3.26
C PHE A 209 -2.10 -16.38 -3.91
N ILE A 210 -1.45 -16.63 -5.05
CA ILE A 210 -0.64 -15.65 -5.78
C ILE A 210 -1.48 -15.03 -6.91
N ILE A 211 -1.57 -13.70 -6.94
CA ILE A 211 -2.16 -12.91 -8.02
C ILE A 211 -1.13 -11.81 -8.38
N GLY A 212 -0.81 -11.62 -9.66
CA GLY A 212 0.12 -10.57 -10.11
C GLY A 212 -0.59 -9.23 -10.37
N ALA A 213 -0.01 -8.12 -9.92
CA ALA A 213 -0.49 -6.75 -10.13
C ALA A 213 0.65 -5.83 -10.59
N GLY A 214 0.34 -4.76 -11.33
CA GLY A 214 1.33 -3.88 -11.97
C GLY A 214 0.96 -2.39 -11.99
N VAL A 215 0.05 -1.95 -11.12
CA VAL A 215 -0.38 -0.55 -11.01
C VAL A 215 -0.06 -0.05 -9.60
N SER A 216 0.46 1.18 -9.46
CA SER A 216 0.46 1.87 -8.18
C SER A 216 -0.99 2.05 -7.70
N GLY A 217 -1.21 1.84 -6.41
CA GLY A 217 -2.51 1.83 -5.77
C GLY A 217 -3.36 3.06 -6.09
N GLY A 218 -4.66 2.81 -6.10
CA GLY A 218 -5.67 3.80 -6.41
C GLY A 218 -6.98 3.44 -5.74
N ILE A 219 -7.69 4.46 -5.28
CA ILE A 219 -8.95 4.29 -4.58
C ILE A 219 -10.00 5.27 -5.12
N LEU A 220 -11.19 4.74 -5.36
CA LEU A 220 -12.41 5.53 -5.44
C LEU A 220 -12.91 5.72 -4.00
N ASP A 221 -13.05 6.96 -3.56
CA ASP A 221 -13.54 7.22 -2.22
C ASP A 221 -14.99 6.71 -2.03
N TRP A 222 -15.43 6.54 -0.80
CA TRP A 222 -16.74 5.97 -0.48
C TRP A 222 -17.92 6.77 -1.02
N SER A 223 -17.76 8.09 -1.21
CA SER A 223 -18.80 8.91 -1.85
C SER A 223 -18.83 8.76 -3.37
N GLY A 224 -17.77 8.18 -3.97
CA GLY A 224 -17.58 8.10 -5.41
C GLY A 224 -17.25 9.43 -6.07
N GLN A 225 -16.96 10.48 -5.28
CA GLN A 225 -16.69 11.83 -5.77
C GLN A 225 -15.23 12.00 -6.24
N TYR A 226 -14.30 11.25 -5.66
CA TYR A 226 -12.87 11.39 -5.89
C TYR A 226 -12.23 10.05 -6.27
N LEU A 227 -11.48 10.08 -7.38
CA LEU A 227 -10.50 9.06 -7.69
C LEU A 227 -9.13 9.57 -7.25
N ILE A 228 -8.48 8.82 -6.36
CA ILE A 228 -7.16 9.12 -5.82
C ILE A 228 -6.19 8.08 -6.38
N LEU A 229 -5.12 8.54 -7.01
CA LEU A 229 -4.13 7.69 -7.68
C LEU A 229 -2.73 8.03 -7.16
N GLY A 230 -1.99 7.00 -6.72
CA GLY A 230 -0.53 7.10 -6.59
C GLY A 230 0.14 6.94 -7.94
N SER A 231 1.19 7.72 -8.22
CA SER A 231 2.08 7.51 -9.38
C SER A 231 3.52 7.33 -8.89
N PHE A 232 4.10 6.16 -9.16
CA PHE A 232 5.54 5.93 -8.95
C PHE A 232 6.41 6.77 -9.88
N ILE A 233 5.96 7.00 -11.11
CA ILE A 233 6.77 7.68 -12.14
C ILE A 233 6.96 9.15 -11.76
N ASP A 234 5.86 9.79 -11.37
CA ASP A 234 5.85 11.22 -11.12
C ASP A 234 6.03 11.55 -9.64
N ASN A 235 6.08 10.53 -8.76
CA ASN A 235 6.26 10.71 -7.32
C ASN A 235 5.20 11.63 -6.68
N ASN A 236 3.99 11.58 -7.20
CA ASN A 236 2.90 12.48 -6.81
C ASN A 236 1.60 11.70 -6.61
N VAL A 237 0.73 12.25 -5.77
CA VAL A 237 -0.65 11.80 -5.63
C VAL A 237 -1.54 12.71 -6.48
N SER A 238 -2.30 12.09 -7.38
CA SER A 238 -3.28 12.77 -8.23
C SER A 238 -4.66 12.55 -7.66
N VAL A 239 -5.44 13.62 -7.53
CA VAL A 239 -6.86 13.54 -7.16
C VAL A 239 -7.69 14.10 -8.29
N CYS A 240 -8.59 13.28 -8.81
CA CYS A 240 -9.51 13.62 -9.88
C CYS A 240 -10.95 13.67 -9.35
N GLN A 241 -11.75 14.61 -9.85
CA GLN A 241 -13.16 14.77 -9.47
C GLN A 241 -14.06 14.01 -10.43
N ASN A 242 -15.10 13.37 -9.90
CA ASN A 242 -16.12 12.72 -10.71
C ASN A 242 -17.04 13.76 -11.38
N LYS A 243 -17.17 13.68 -12.71
CA LYS A 243 -17.96 14.62 -13.54
C LYS A 243 -19.46 14.45 -13.39
N LYS A 244 -19.89 13.22 -13.15
CA LYS A 244 -21.30 12.81 -13.13
C LYS A 244 -21.43 12.07 -11.81
N ASN A 245 -22.35 12.44 -10.91
CA ASN A 245 -22.60 11.61 -9.72
C ASN A 245 -23.24 10.28 -10.16
N ILE A 246 -22.45 9.37 -10.75
CA ILE A 246 -22.93 8.09 -11.32
C ILE A 246 -23.30 7.10 -10.20
N PHE A 247 -22.84 7.40 -8.98
CA PHE A 247 -23.02 6.58 -7.81
C PHE A 247 -24.04 7.15 -6.80
N SER A 248 -24.70 8.28 -7.11
CA SER A 248 -25.79 8.83 -6.29
C SER A 248 -27.13 8.22 -6.63
#